data_AF-R5L2D5-F1
#
_entry.id   AF-R5L2D5-F1
#
_cell.length_a   1.000
_cell.length_b   1.000
_cell.length_c   1.000
_cell.angle_alpha   90.00
_cell.angle_beta   90.00
_cell.angle_gamma   90.00
#
_symmetry.space_group_name_H-M   'P 1'
#
loop_
_entity.id
_entity.type
_entity.pdbx_description
1 polymer ?
#
loop_
_entity_poly.entity_id
_entity_poly.type
_entity_poly.pdbx_seq_one_letter_code
_entity_poly.pdbx_strand_id
1 'polypeptide(L)'
;MKFPKPVLASLLGFSIMLTGCRREAPSPAPENVTLLIEDENRILTLGFSEYLAGCIFAAADPSFQEETLLAAGIALSSQAQYCMQNCEADFGADLADRGDIYPDWLSPDELEERYADQYPEWLERVSRVAERAAKECLYYNDGPAYTPCCRVSSGVTDDGGFTYLPALKLSRDPDSPEYYASSEYTCTAVRKMLAPVTGSVVLPADKAEWFSEPQYTKNGTLRCIRFGGVELTGEQLREALGLRSAAVAITQEHDSFIFRTRGSGGGVGMSVYTADLMARSGLSAQEILQQFYPGTELID
;
A
#
# COMPACT_ATOMS: atom_id res chain seq x y z
N MET A 1 7.76 13.30 6.53
CA MET A 1 6.74 12.98 7.53
C MET A 1 7.32 13.15 8.92
N LYS A 2 6.71 14.01 9.74
CA LYS A 2 7.03 14.13 11.18
C LYS A 2 6.02 13.25 11.90
N PHE A 3 6.48 12.16 12.51
CA PHE A 3 5.67 11.42 13.48
C PHE A 3 5.28 12.35 14.65
N PRO A 4 4.05 12.28 15.19
CA PRO A 4 3.67 13.09 16.34
C PRO A 4 4.48 12.67 17.57
N LYS A 5 5.05 13.66 18.28
CA LYS A 5 5.77 13.44 19.55
C LYS A 5 4.76 13.20 20.68
N PRO A 6 5.08 12.36 21.68
CA PRO A 6 4.21 12.14 22.83
C PRO A 6 4.19 13.38 23.73
N VAL A 7 2.98 13.75 24.17
CA VAL A 7 2.76 14.82 25.14
C VAL A 7 3.20 14.34 26.53
N LEU A 8 4.13 15.07 27.14
CA LEU A 8 4.62 14.81 28.50
C LEU A 8 3.56 15.27 29.51
N ALA A 9 2.84 14.31 30.12
CA ALA A 9 1.89 14.60 31.20
C ALA A 9 2.61 14.66 32.57
N SER A 10 2.32 15.71 33.32
CA SER A 10 2.90 16.07 34.61
C SER A 10 2.69 15.01 35.70
N LEU A 11 3.74 14.77 36.50
CA LEU A 11 3.71 13.94 37.70
C LEU A 11 2.76 14.49 38.77
N LEU A 12 1.69 13.75 39.07
CA LEU A 12 1.11 13.71 40.41
C LEU A 12 1.12 12.26 40.90
N GLY A 13 1.79 12.02 42.04
CA GLY A 13 1.98 10.70 42.62
C GLY A 13 0.67 10.03 43.02
N PHE A 14 0.48 8.79 42.58
CA PHE A 14 -0.49 7.87 43.14
C PHE A 14 0.10 6.47 43.23
N SER A 15 -0.26 5.81 44.34
CA SER A 15 0.16 4.51 44.84
C SER A 15 0.37 3.44 43.76
N ILE A 16 1.52 2.76 43.81
CA ILE A 16 1.84 1.58 42.99
C ILE A 16 0.93 0.43 43.42
N MET A 17 -0.19 0.26 42.70
CA MET A 17 -0.81 -1.03 42.51
C MET A 17 -0.17 -1.62 41.27
N LEU A 18 0.49 -2.77 41.40
CA LEU A 18 0.92 -3.60 40.26
C LEU A 18 -0.34 -4.19 39.61
N THR A 19 -1.05 -3.35 38.87
CA THR A 19 -2.08 -3.80 37.94
C THR A 19 -1.32 -4.36 36.74
N GLY A 20 -1.24 -5.68 36.64
CA GLY A 20 -0.69 -6.30 35.44
C GLY A 20 -1.37 -5.70 34.22
N CYS A 21 -0.59 -5.22 33.24
CA CYS A 21 -1.11 -4.85 31.94
C CYS A 21 -1.89 -6.05 31.40
N ARG A 22 -3.21 -6.02 31.55
CA ARG A 22 -4.07 -6.90 30.77
C ARG A 22 -3.92 -6.41 29.34
N ARG A 23 -3.24 -7.20 28.53
CA ARG A 23 -3.37 -7.14 27.07
C ARG A 23 -4.87 -7.15 26.80
N GLU A 24 -5.39 -6.07 26.21
CA GLU A 24 -6.79 -6.04 25.78
C GLU A 24 -6.97 -7.20 24.80
N ALA A 25 -8.07 -7.95 24.93
CA ALA A 25 -8.28 -9.07 24.04
C ALA A 25 -8.35 -8.53 22.61
N PRO A 26 -7.70 -9.20 21.64
CA PRO A 26 -7.75 -8.78 20.25
C PRO A 26 -9.21 -8.64 19.81
N SER A 27 -9.52 -7.49 19.23
CA SER A 27 -10.85 -7.24 18.68
C SER A 27 -10.99 -8.04 17.38
N PRO A 28 -12.13 -8.72 17.16
CA PRO A 28 -12.37 -9.34 15.86
C PRO A 28 -12.40 -8.26 14.78
N ALA A 29 -12.07 -8.66 13.56
CA ALA A 29 -12.26 -7.81 12.39
C ALA A 29 -13.71 -7.28 12.33
N PRO A 30 -13.92 -6.06 11.83
CA PRO A 30 -15.26 -5.49 11.73
C PRO A 30 -16.11 -6.31 10.75
N GLU A 31 -17.43 -6.32 10.95
CA GLU A 31 -18.35 -6.97 10.01
C GLU A 31 -18.42 -6.21 8.67
N ASN A 32 -18.44 -4.88 8.76
CA ASN A 32 -18.50 -3.97 7.62
C ASN A 32 -17.47 -2.86 7.75
N VAL A 33 -17.09 -2.26 6.63
CA VAL A 33 -16.21 -1.10 6.56
C VAL A 33 -16.78 -0.06 5.60
N THR A 34 -16.54 1.21 5.91
CA THR A 34 -16.83 2.33 5.00
C THR A 34 -15.59 2.71 4.20
N LEU A 35 -15.71 2.73 2.88
CA LEU A 35 -14.60 2.97 1.95
C LEU A 35 -14.87 4.24 1.14
N LEU A 36 -13.99 5.23 1.25
CA LEU A 36 -14.00 6.39 0.36
C LEU A 36 -13.40 6.02 -0.99
N ILE A 37 -14.17 6.24 -2.07
CA ILE A 37 -13.70 6.23 -3.45
C ILE A 37 -13.28 7.67 -3.78
N GLU A 38 -11.96 7.92 -3.79
CA GLU A 38 -11.42 9.29 -3.82
C GLU A 38 -11.83 10.06 -5.09
N ASP A 39 -11.70 9.43 -6.26
CA ASP A 39 -12.01 10.07 -7.55
C ASP A 39 -13.50 10.45 -7.69
N GLU A 40 -14.37 9.77 -6.95
CA GLU A 40 -15.83 9.97 -6.99
C GLU A 40 -16.36 10.82 -5.82
N ASN A 41 -15.53 11.06 -4.78
CA ASN A 41 -15.98 11.57 -3.48
C ASN A 41 -17.22 10.80 -2.95
N ARG A 42 -17.20 9.48 -3.07
CA ARG A 42 -18.31 8.60 -2.71
C ARG A 42 -17.87 7.61 -1.62
N ILE A 43 -18.70 7.43 -0.60
CA ILE A 43 -18.47 6.40 0.42
C ILE A 43 -19.30 5.16 0.09
N LEU A 44 -18.65 4.00 0.06
CA LEU A 44 -19.26 2.68 0.01
C LEU A 44 -19.34 2.07 1.40
N THR A 45 -20.27 1.14 1.60
CA THR A 45 -20.29 0.25 2.77
C THR A 45 -20.19 -1.18 2.26
N LEU A 46 -19.16 -1.89 2.68
CA LEU A 46 -18.81 -3.23 2.20
C LEU A 46 -18.71 -4.20 3.37
N GLY A 47 -19.00 -5.47 3.14
CA GLY A 47 -18.57 -6.51 4.08
C GLY A 47 -17.04 -6.53 4.15
N PHE A 48 -16.45 -6.75 5.33
CA PHE A 48 -14.99 -6.64 5.46
C PHE A 48 -14.23 -7.64 4.58
N SER A 49 -14.75 -8.87 4.40
CA SER A 49 -14.18 -9.86 3.48
C SER A 49 -14.33 -9.46 2.00
N GLU A 50 -15.40 -8.74 1.63
CA GLU A 50 -15.59 -8.21 0.27
C GLU A 50 -14.58 -7.10 -0.03
N TYR A 51 -14.38 -6.18 0.92
CA TYR A 51 -13.31 -5.19 0.86
C TYR A 51 -11.94 -5.86 0.68
N LEU A 52 -11.64 -6.86 1.52
CA LEU A 52 -10.39 -7.62 1.46
C LEU A 52 -10.18 -8.32 0.12
N ALA A 53 -11.23 -8.86 -0.51
CA ALA A 53 -11.11 -9.48 -1.82
C ALA A 53 -10.62 -8.47 -2.87
N GLY A 54 -11.19 -7.26 -2.90
CA GLY A 54 -10.73 -6.19 -3.80
C GLY A 54 -9.27 -5.77 -3.55
N CYS A 55 -8.85 -5.71 -2.29
CA CYS A 55 -7.45 -5.45 -1.94
C CYS A 55 -6.49 -6.58 -2.37
N ILE A 56 -6.90 -7.84 -2.22
CA ILE A 56 -6.09 -8.99 -2.68
C ILE A 56 -5.92 -8.93 -4.20
N PHE A 57 -6.95 -8.59 -4.97
CA PHE A 57 -6.83 -8.41 -6.41
C PHE A 57 -5.91 -7.24 -6.79
N ALA A 58 -5.91 -6.15 -6.02
CA ALA A 58 -4.97 -5.06 -6.22
C ALA A 58 -3.53 -5.54 -6.00
N ALA A 59 -3.28 -6.29 -4.92
CA ALA A 59 -1.95 -6.69 -4.49
C ALA A 59 -1.39 -7.97 -5.13
N ALA A 60 -2.23 -8.84 -5.70
CA ALA A 60 -1.81 -10.17 -6.16
C ALA A 60 -2.38 -10.54 -7.54
N ASP A 61 -1.73 -11.49 -8.21
CA ASP A 61 -2.35 -12.21 -9.32
C ASP A 61 -3.18 -13.39 -8.74
N PRO A 62 -4.47 -13.56 -9.12
CA PRO A 62 -5.31 -14.61 -8.55
C PRO A 62 -4.81 -16.04 -8.84
N SER A 63 -3.91 -16.22 -9.81
CA SER A 63 -3.27 -17.50 -10.13
C SER A 63 -2.11 -17.89 -9.20
N PHE A 64 -1.69 -17.00 -8.30
CA PHE A 64 -0.66 -17.29 -7.29
C PHE A 64 -1.09 -18.41 -6.32
N GLN A 65 -0.11 -18.97 -5.61
CA GLN A 65 -0.36 -20.04 -4.64
C GLN A 65 -1.38 -19.58 -3.59
N GLU A 66 -2.17 -20.51 -3.06
CA GLU A 66 -3.18 -20.19 -2.05
C GLU A 66 -2.55 -19.58 -0.79
N GLU A 67 -1.40 -20.10 -0.35
CA GLU A 67 -0.62 -19.54 0.76
C GLU A 67 -0.11 -18.12 0.48
N THR A 68 0.18 -17.78 -0.79
CA THR A 68 0.53 -16.42 -1.20
C THR A 68 -0.64 -15.47 -1.02
N LEU A 69 -1.80 -15.86 -1.55
CA LEU A 69 -3.02 -15.05 -1.46
C LEU A 69 -3.46 -14.88 0.00
N LEU A 70 -3.31 -15.93 0.81
CA LEU A 70 -3.61 -15.90 2.23
C LEU A 70 -2.66 -14.95 2.98
N ALA A 71 -1.35 -15.05 2.74
CA ALA A 71 -0.38 -14.11 3.34
C ALA A 71 -0.68 -12.66 2.94
N ALA A 72 -0.98 -12.39 1.67
CA ALA A 72 -1.40 -11.07 1.21
C ALA A 72 -2.67 -10.61 1.92
N GLY A 73 -3.71 -11.46 1.98
CA GLY A 73 -4.96 -11.16 2.66
C GLY A 73 -4.75 -10.81 4.14
N ILE A 74 -3.96 -11.58 4.88
CA ILE A 74 -3.69 -11.33 6.31
C ILE A 74 -2.95 -10.00 6.49
N ALA A 75 -1.94 -9.71 5.64
CA ALA A 75 -1.23 -8.45 5.69
C ALA A 75 -2.15 -7.25 5.39
N LEU A 76 -3.03 -7.37 4.40
CA LEU A 76 -4.00 -6.33 4.04
C LEU A 76 -5.06 -6.15 5.13
N SER A 77 -5.55 -7.23 5.73
CA SER A 77 -6.48 -7.23 6.87
C SER A 77 -5.88 -6.48 8.06
N SER A 78 -4.62 -6.80 8.39
CA SER A 78 -3.90 -6.18 9.50
C SER A 78 -3.62 -4.70 9.26
N GLN A 79 -3.25 -4.33 8.03
CA GLN A 79 -3.06 -2.94 7.63
C GLN A 79 -4.37 -2.15 7.71
N ALA A 80 -5.47 -2.69 7.19
CA ALA A 80 -6.78 -2.05 7.26
C ALA A 80 -7.21 -1.80 8.72
N GLN A 81 -7.09 -2.82 9.58
CA GLN A 81 -7.40 -2.69 11.01
C GLN A 81 -6.48 -1.68 11.72
N TYR A 82 -5.18 -1.65 11.38
CA TYR A 82 -4.26 -0.62 11.87
C TYR A 82 -4.74 0.78 11.46
N CYS A 83 -5.12 0.98 10.20
CA CYS A 83 -5.61 2.25 9.69
C CYS A 83 -6.90 2.69 10.40
N MET A 84 -7.86 1.81 10.57
CA MET A 84 -9.12 2.11 11.29
C MET A 84 -8.90 2.56 12.74
N GLN A 85 -7.78 2.14 13.37
CA GLN A 85 -7.46 2.53 14.75
C GLN A 85 -6.62 3.81 14.85
N ASN A 86 -5.86 4.14 13.80
CA ASN A 86 -4.80 5.16 13.88
C ASN A 86 -4.94 6.29 12.86
N CYS A 87 -5.87 6.17 11.92
CA CYS A 87 -6.11 7.09 10.82
C CYS A 87 -7.59 7.49 10.77
N GLU A 88 -7.86 8.63 10.13
CA GLU A 88 -9.20 9.02 9.73
C GLU A 88 -9.13 9.34 8.23
N ALA A 89 -9.94 8.65 7.42
CA ALA A 89 -10.08 9.02 6.02
C ALA A 89 -10.99 10.25 5.88
N ASP A 90 -10.91 10.90 4.72
CA ASP A 90 -11.74 12.07 4.46
C ASP A 90 -13.23 11.72 4.52
N PHE A 91 -14.04 12.74 4.84
CA PHE A 91 -15.49 12.63 5.01
C PHE A 91 -15.95 11.64 6.11
N GLY A 92 -15.03 11.18 6.97
CA GLY A 92 -15.32 10.29 8.10
C GLY A 92 -15.51 8.82 7.69
N ALA A 93 -14.97 8.41 6.54
CA ALA A 93 -14.88 6.99 6.18
C ALA A 93 -13.80 6.28 7.02
N ASP A 94 -13.93 4.96 7.14
CA ASP A 94 -12.95 4.12 7.84
C ASP A 94 -11.63 4.02 7.04
N LEU A 95 -11.73 3.89 5.71
CA LEU A 95 -10.61 3.65 4.78
C LEU A 95 -10.83 4.41 3.46
N ALA A 96 -9.79 4.50 2.63
CA ALA A 96 -9.86 4.95 1.23
C ALA A 96 -9.40 3.85 0.26
N ASP A 97 -9.81 3.94 -1.00
CA ASP A 97 -9.51 2.95 -2.06
C ASP A 97 -8.06 2.99 -2.58
N ARG A 98 -7.30 4.00 -2.17
CA ARG A 98 -5.90 4.24 -2.52
C ARG A 98 -5.23 5.16 -1.48
N GLY A 99 -3.94 5.43 -1.65
CA GLY A 99 -3.17 6.37 -0.84
C GLY A 99 -1.95 5.77 -0.16
N ASP A 100 -1.18 6.63 0.50
CA ASP A 100 0.10 6.29 1.15
C ASP A 100 -0.02 5.20 2.23
N ILE A 101 -1.16 5.16 2.93
CA ILE A 101 -1.36 4.35 4.14
C ILE A 101 -2.45 3.29 3.98
N TYR A 102 -3.39 3.49 3.07
CA TYR A 102 -4.50 2.58 2.84
C TYR A 102 -4.12 1.51 1.81
N PRO A 103 -4.63 0.27 1.93
CA PRO A 103 -4.52 -0.70 0.87
C PRO A 103 -5.18 -0.21 -0.43
N ASP A 104 -4.47 -0.31 -1.56
CA ASP A 104 -5.09 -0.17 -2.88
C ASP A 104 -6.27 -1.16 -2.99
N TRP A 105 -7.40 -0.72 -3.57
CA TRP A 105 -8.60 -1.52 -3.74
C TRP A 105 -9.10 -1.44 -5.18
N LEU A 106 -9.57 -2.57 -5.72
CA LEU A 106 -10.19 -2.63 -7.05
C LEU A 106 -11.68 -2.93 -6.93
N SER A 107 -12.47 -2.16 -7.66
CA SER A 107 -13.92 -2.33 -7.76
C SER A 107 -14.31 -3.56 -8.59
N PRO A 108 -15.52 -4.10 -8.38
CA PRO A 108 -16.04 -5.17 -9.25
C PRO A 108 -15.99 -4.81 -10.74
N ASP A 109 -16.30 -3.57 -11.10
CA ASP A 109 -16.27 -3.11 -12.50
C ASP A 109 -14.86 -3.17 -13.10
N GLU A 110 -13.83 -2.75 -12.34
CA GLU A 110 -12.43 -2.86 -12.77
C GLU A 110 -11.97 -4.31 -12.88
N LEU A 111 -12.47 -5.19 -12.00
CA LEU A 111 -12.14 -6.61 -12.02
C LEU A 111 -12.83 -7.35 -13.18
N GLU A 112 -14.07 -7.00 -13.48
CA GLU A 112 -14.79 -7.49 -14.67
C GLU A 112 -14.08 -7.08 -15.95
N GLU A 113 -13.63 -5.83 -16.05
CA GLU A 113 -12.85 -5.36 -17.20
C GLU A 113 -11.52 -6.12 -17.32
N ARG A 114 -10.84 -6.35 -16.20
CA ARG A 114 -9.51 -6.97 -16.17
C ARG A 114 -9.52 -8.46 -16.49
N TYR A 115 -10.48 -9.21 -15.95
CA TYR A 115 -10.51 -10.67 -16.03
C TYR A 115 -11.59 -11.23 -16.95
N ALA A 116 -12.55 -10.41 -17.37
CA ALA A 116 -13.61 -10.77 -18.30
C ALA A 116 -14.24 -12.13 -17.96
N ASP A 117 -14.22 -13.09 -18.90
CA ASP A 117 -14.83 -14.41 -18.73
C ASP A 117 -14.23 -15.24 -17.56
N GLN A 118 -13.02 -14.92 -17.10
CA GLN A 118 -12.38 -15.60 -15.97
C GLN A 118 -12.75 -15.00 -14.62
N TYR A 119 -13.38 -13.82 -14.60
CA TYR A 119 -13.69 -13.10 -13.37
C TYR A 119 -14.49 -13.93 -12.35
N PRO A 120 -15.56 -14.66 -12.74
CA PRO A 120 -16.33 -15.43 -11.76
C PRO A 120 -15.50 -16.50 -11.03
N GLU A 121 -14.60 -17.19 -11.73
CA GLU A 121 -13.71 -18.20 -11.14
C GLU A 121 -12.70 -17.57 -10.19
N TRP A 122 -12.09 -16.46 -10.60
CA TRP A 122 -11.14 -15.75 -9.75
C TRP A 122 -11.79 -15.10 -8.54
N LEU A 123 -12.99 -14.53 -8.70
CA LEU A 123 -13.76 -13.98 -7.59
C LEU A 123 -14.07 -15.06 -6.57
N GLU A 124 -14.56 -16.23 -7.00
CA GLU A 124 -14.85 -17.34 -6.08
C GLU A 124 -13.60 -17.79 -5.30
N ARG A 125 -12.45 -17.90 -5.99
CA ARG A 125 -11.17 -18.27 -5.37
C ARG A 125 -10.71 -17.22 -4.36
N VAL A 126 -10.66 -15.94 -4.75
CA VAL A 126 -10.14 -14.86 -3.91
C VAL A 126 -11.08 -14.59 -2.73
N SER A 127 -12.40 -14.63 -2.92
CA SER A 127 -13.37 -14.44 -1.83
C SER A 127 -13.21 -15.47 -0.72
N ARG A 128 -12.98 -16.75 -1.05
CA ARG A 128 -12.68 -17.78 -0.03
C ARG A 128 -11.42 -17.49 0.76
N VAL A 129 -10.38 -16.97 0.10
CA VAL A 129 -9.14 -16.58 0.76
C VAL A 129 -9.38 -15.36 1.65
N ALA A 130 -10.12 -14.36 1.17
CA ALA A 130 -10.47 -13.17 1.91
C ALA A 130 -11.27 -13.48 3.19
N GLU A 131 -12.24 -14.40 3.13
CA GLU A 131 -13.00 -14.87 4.30
C GLU A 131 -12.13 -15.55 5.36
N ARG A 132 -11.06 -16.26 4.93
CA ARG A 132 -10.09 -16.85 5.85
C ARG A 132 -9.20 -15.77 6.46
N ALA A 133 -8.63 -14.92 5.61
CA ALA A 133 -7.75 -13.83 6.02
C ALA A 133 -8.43 -12.83 6.95
N ALA A 134 -9.73 -12.57 6.78
CA ALA A 134 -10.50 -11.67 7.64
C ALA A 134 -10.59 -12.14 9.10
N LYS A 135 -10.27 -13.42 9.39
CA LYS A 135 -10.25 -13.97 10.75
C LYS A 135 -8.89 -13.82 11.41
N GLU A 136 -7.86 -13.46 10.66
CA GLU A 136 -6.49 -13.42 11.16
C GLU A 136 -5.95 -11.99 11.09
N CYS A 137 -5.13 -11.61 12.07
CA CYS A 137 -4.49 -10.32 12.13
C CYS A 137 -3.09 -10.45 12.74
N LEU A 138 -2.11 -9.81 12.10
CA LEU A 138 -0.78 -9.61 12.66
C LEU A 138 -0.85 -8.49 13.70
N TYR A 139 -0.38 -8.80 14.90
CA TYR A 139 -0.25 -7.85 15.99
C TYR A 139 1.21 -7.54 16.24
N TYR A 140 1.49 -6.30 16.61
CA TYR A 140 2.77 -5.90 17.17
C TYR A 140 2.52 -5.17 18.48
N ASN A 141 3.03 -5.73 19.59
CA ASN A 141 2.64 -5.37 20.94
C ASN A 141 1.11 -5.56 21.17
N ASP A 142 0.40 -4.48 21.47
CA ASP A 142 -1.00 -4.52 21.96
C ASP A 142 -2.03 -4.15 20.88
N GLY A 143 -1.63 -4.05 19.60
CA GLY A 143 -2.56 -3.72 18.51
C GLY A 143 -2.16 -4.30 17.14
N PRO A 144 -3.04 -4.17 16.14
CA PRO A 144 -2.77 -4.54 14.76
C PRO A 144 -1.46 -3.90 14.26
N ALA A 145 -0.67 -4.65 13.52
CA ALA A 145 0.56 -4.17 12.93
C ALA A 145 0.27 -3.46 11.60
N TYR A 146 0.97 -2.33 11.37
CA TYR A 146 1.01 -1.73 10.04
C TYR A 146 1.84 -2.61 9.08
N THR A 147 1.18 -3.29 8.14
CA THR A 147 1.77 -4.35 7.30
C THR A 147 1.57 -4.07 5.80
N PRO A 148 2.14 -2.98 5.27
CA PRO A 148 1.97 -2.62 3.85
C PRO A 148 2.56 -3.70 2.94
N CYS A 149 1.85 -4.02 1.87
CA CYS A 149 2.37 -4.91 0.83
C CYS A 149 2.15 -4.33 -0.57
N CYS A 150 2.95 -4.81 -1.52
CA CYS A 150 2.91 -4.42 -2.92
C CYS A 150 2.96 -5.65 -3.82
N ARG A 151 2.47 -5.53 -5.07
CA ARG A 151 2.55 -6.62 -6.06
C ARG A 151 4.00 -7.08 -6.25
N VAL A 152 4.91 -6.14 -6.48
CA VAL A 152 6.34 -6.38 -6.71
C VAL A 152 7.15 -5.20 -6.14
N SER A 153 8.20 -5.44 -5.37
CA SER A 153 9.07 -4.34 -4.91
C SER A 153 9.99 -3.83 -6.02
N SER A 154 10.71 -2.72 -5.76
CA SER A 154 11.80 -2.25 -6.62
C SER A 154 13.12 -3.05 -6.47
N GLY A 155 13.06 -4.30 -5.99
CA GLY A 155 14.19 -5.18 -5.70
C GLY A 155 14.80 -4.97 -4.30
N VAL A 156 14.34 -3.92 -3.62
CA VAL A 156 14.61 -3.60 -2.23
C VAL A 156 13.44 -2.77 -1.71
N THR A 157 12.99 -3.04 -0.49
CA THR A 157 11.97 -2.25 0.22
C THR A 157 12.63 -1.22 1.13
N ASP A 158 11.94 -0.10 1.37
CA ASP A 158 12.32 0.90 2.35
C ASP A 158 11.96 0.47 3.78
N ASP A 159 12.67 1.05 4.74
CA ASP A 159 12.38 0.87 6.16
C ASP A 159 11.08 1.59 6.51
N GLY A 160 10.14 0.88 7.13
CA GLY A 160 8.82 1.40 7.47
C GLY A 160 8.78 2.17 8.79
N GLY A 161 9.91 2.35 9.48
CA GLY A 161 9.99 3.07 10.75
C GLY A 161 9.65 2.24 11.99
N PHE A 162 9.32 0.95 11.80
CA PHE A 162 9.06 -0.01 12.87
C PHE A 162 10.12 -1.11 12.88
N THR A 163 10.47 -1.64 14.06
CA THR A 163 11.46 -2.71 14.17
C THR A 163 11.03 -4.00 13.48
N TYR A 164 9.72 -4.22 13.33
CA TYR A 164 9.14 -5.34 12.60
C TYR A 164 8.95 -5.06 11.10
N LEU A 165 9.30 -3.85 10.62
CA LEU A 165 9.12 -3.45 9.22
C LEU A 165 10.45 -2.93 8.62
N PRO A 166 11.51 -3.77 8.60
CA PRO A 166 12.81 -3.36 8.09
C PRO A 166 12.83 -3.23 6.57
N ALA A 167 13.83 -2.53 6.05
CA ALA A 167 14.20 -2.61 4.63
C ALA A 167 14.70 -4.03 4.28
N LEU A 168 14.13 -4.64 3.23
CA LEU A 168 14.45 -6.00 2.79
C LEU A 168 15.00 -5.98 1.36
N LYS A 169 16.07 -6.74 1.12
CA LYS A 169 16.60 -6.95 -0.24
C LYS A 169 15.90 -8.15 -0.89
N LEU A 170 15.08 -7.89 -1.90
CA LEU A 170 14.24 -8.87 -2.58
C LEU A 170 14.81 -9.18 -3.97
N SER A 171 15.91 -9.94 -3.98
CA SER A 171 16.77 -10.11 -5.16
C SER A 171 16.11 -10.81 -6.35
N ARG A 172 14.94 -11.42 -6.15
CA ARG A 172 14.19 -12.13 -7.20
C ARG A 172 13.05 -11.29 -7.80
N ASP A 173 12.66 -10.19 -7.17
CA ASP A 173 11.63 -9.29 -7.74
C ASP A 173 11.98 -8.74 -9.13
N PRO A 174 13.25 -8.46 -9.48
CA PRO A 174 13.63 -8.12 -10.84
C PRO A 174 13.31 -9.17 -11.91
N ASP A 175 13.03 -10.42 -11.53
CA ASP A 175 12.63 -11.48 -12.46
C ASP A 175 11.13 -11.41 -12.81
N SER A 176 10.34 -10.63 -12.07
CA SER A 176 8.91 -10.47 -12.32
C SER A 176 8.66 -9.75 -13.66
N PRO A 177 7.71 -10.23 -14.49
CA PRO A 177 7.32 -9.54 -15.71
C PRO A 177 6.70 -8.15 -15.43
N GLU A 178 6.22 -7.91 -14.21
CA GLU A 178 5.65 -6.62 -13.81
C GLU A 178 6.71 -5.63 -13.30
N TYR A 179 7.96 -6.05 -13.14
CA TYR A 179 9.00 -5.28 -12.46
C TYR A 179 9.35 -3.95 -13.15
N TYR A 180 9.43 -3.91 -14.49
CA TYR A 180 9.69 -2.67 -15.21
C TYR A 180 8.42 -2.18 -15.91
N ALA A 181 8.17 -0.88 -15.83
CA ALA A 181 7.19 -0.20 -16.67
C ALA A 181 7.70 1.16 -17.14
N SER A 182 7.15 1.61 -18.26
CA SER A 182 7.44 2.91 -18.86
C SER A 182 6.14 3.53 -19.34
N SER A 183 5.86 4.74 -18.86
CA SER A 183 4.73 5.55 -19.33
C SER A 183 5.27 6.81 -20.01
N GLU A 184 4.77 7.13 -21.19
CA GLU A 184 5.11 8.35 -21.91
C GLU A 184 3.86 9.23 -22.02
N TYR A 185 4.00 10.49 -21.61
CA TYR A 185 2.94 11.47 -21.69
C TYR A 185 3.46 12.75 -22.32
N THR A 186 2.64 13.37 -23.17
CA THR A 186 2.95 14.73 -23.65
C THR A 186 3.01 15.71 -22.48
N CYS A 187 3.75 16.79 -22.61
CA CYS A 187 3.84 17.84 -21.59
C CYS A 187 2.44 18.39 -21.26
N THR A 188 1.58 18.55 -22.28
CA THR A 188 0.18 18.96 -22.09
C THR A 188 -0.61 17.96 -21.24
N ALA A 189 -0.43 16.66 -21.48
CA ALA A 189 -1.08 15.62 -20.68
C ALA A 189 -0.58 15.62 -19.24
N VAL A 190 0.74 15.69 -19.00
CA VAL A 190 1.32 15.78 -17.66
C VAL A 190 0.74 16.97 -16.89
N ARG A 191 0.71 18.15 -17.51
CA ARG A 191 0.12 19.35 -16.88
C ARG A 191 -1.34 19.14 -16.51
N LYS A 192 -2.13 18.50 -17.39
CA LYS A 192 -3.55 18.24 -17.14
C LYS A 192 -3.75 17.24 -16.00
N MET A 193 -2.97 16.16 -15.98
CA MET A 193 -3.08 15.09 -15.00
C MET A 193 -2.62 15.52 -13.60
N LEU A 194 -1.62 16.40 -13.49
CA LEU A 194 -1.16 16.91 -12.20
C LEU A 194 -1.97 18.10 -11.66
N ALA A 195 -2.77 18.76 -12.51
CA ALA A 195 -3.56 19.92 -12.10
C ALA A 195 -4.48 19.69 -10.87
N PRO A 196 -5.12 18.51 -10.67
CA PRO A 196 -5.93 18.24 -9.48
C PRO A 196 -5.11 18.31 -8.18
N VAL A 197 -3.86 17.83 -8.19
CA VAL A 197 -3.01 17.75 -7.00
C VAL A 197 -2.09 18.97 -6.82
N THR A 198 -1.77 19.70 -7.91
CA THR A 198 -0.91 20.90 -7.85
C THR A 198 -1.69 22.22 -7.90
N GLY A 199 -2.96 22.18 -8.29
CA GLY A 199 -3.70 23.37 -8.70
C GLY A 199 -3.10 24.03 -9.94
N SER A 200 -3.39 25.32 -10.12
CA SER A 200 -2.86 26.11 -11.23
C SER A 200 -1.43 26.56 -10.96
N VAL A 201 -0.45 25.91 -11.61
CA VAL A 201 0.97 26.27 -11.53
C VAL A 201 1.43 27.08 -12.74
N VAL A 202 2.40 27.99 -12.51
CA VAL A 202 3.14 28.67 -13.57
C VAL A 202 4.36 27.82 -13.89
N LEU A 203 4.40 27.26 -15.09
CA LEU A 203 5.47 26.39 -15.52
C LEU A 203 6.57 27.19 -16.24
N PRO A 204 7.86 26.88 -16.00
CA PRO A 204 8.96 27.45 -16.77
C PRO A 204 8.83 27.21 -18.27
N ALA A 205 9.46 28.08 -19.06
CA ALA A 205 9.50 27.94 -20.53
C ALA A 205 10.28 26.68 -20.95
N ASP A 206 11.35 26.35 -20.24
CA ASP A 206 12.05 25.08 -20.40
C ASP A 206 11.28 23.96 -19.69
N LYS A 207 10.86 22.97 -20.46
CA LYS A 207 10.11 21.80 -19.97
C LYS A 207 10.97 20.94 -19.06
N ALA A 208 12.28 20.90 -19.26
CA ALA A 208 13.18 20.14 -18.40
C ALA A 208 13.17 20.64 -16.94
N GLU A 209 12.76 21.90 -16.71
CA GLU A 209 12.66 22.51 -15.39
C GLU A 209 11.27 22.35 -14.73
N TRP A 210 10.31 21.69 -15.39
CA TRP A 210 8.97 21.51 -14.81
C TRP A 210 9.01 20.66 -13.54
N PHE A 211 9.86 19.64 -13.52
CA PHE A 211 10.15 18.83 -12.35
C PHE A 211 11.49 19.25 -11.74
N SER A 212 11.51 19.51 -10.43
CA SER A 212 12.73 19.97 -9.74
C SER A 212 12.85 19.39 -8.33
N GLU A 213 14.07 19.44 -7.79
CA GLU A 213 14.38 19.05 -6.41
C GLU A 213 13.88 17.65 -5.99
N PRO A 214 14.08 16.58 -6.80
CA PRO A 214 13.63 15.25 -6.39
C PRO A 214 14.39 14.77 -5.15
N GLN A 215 13.65 14.29 -4.15
CA GLN A 215 14.20 13.66 -2.95
C GLN A 215 13.82 12.19 -2.96
N TYR A 216 14.82 11.32 -2.81
CA TYR A 216 14.64 9.88 -2.79
C TYR A 216 14.89 9.32 -1.39
N THR A 217 14.23 8.20 -1.07
CA THR A 217 14.64 7.33 0.03
C THR A 217 16.01 6.72 -0.24
N LYS A 218 16.62 6.10 0.78
CA LYS A 218 17.91 5.42 0.63
C LYS A 218 17.89 4.35 -0.47
N ASN A 219 16.74 3.72 -0.69
CA ASN A 219 16.59 2.62 -1.63
C ASN A 219 16.02 3.06 -3.00
N GLY A 220 15.81 4.37 -3.21
CA GLY A 220 15.51 4.94 -4.52
C GLY A 220 14.02 5.09 -4.83
N THR A 221 13.16 5.04 -3.82
CA THR A 221 11.75 5.43 -3.93
C THR A 221 11.66 6.96 -3.90
N LEU A 222 10.91 7.58 -4.80
CA LEU A 222 10.70 9.02 -4.78
C LEU A 222 9.86 9.38 -3.57
N ARG A 223 10.42 10.20 -2.67
CA ARG A 223 9.73 10.70 -1.49
C ARG A 223 8.91 11.93 -1.83
N CYS A 224 9.55 12.92 -2.47
CA CYS A 224 8.87 14.09 -2.98
C CYS A 224 9.63 14.72 -4.17
N ILE A 225 8.92 15.51 -4.96
CA ILE A 225 9.44 16.28 -6.08
C ILE A 225 8.63 17.57 -6.21
N ARG A 226 9.17 18.61 -6.83
CA ARG A 226 8.41 19.81 -7.18
C ARG A 226 7.93 19.76 -8.62
N PHE A 227 6.66 20.10 -8.87
CA PHE A 227 6.10 20.39 -10.18
C PHE A 227 5.70 21.87 -10.26
N GLY A 228 6.37 22.66 -11.09
CA GLY A 228 6.10 24.11 -11.17
C GLY A 228 6.24 24.84 -9.82
N GLY A 229 7.15 24.35 -8.96
CA GLY A 229 7.39 24.87 -7.62
C GLY A 229 6.51 24.28 -6.50
N VAL A 230 5.42 23.58 -6.84
CA VAL A 230 4.56 22.90 -5.86
C VAL A 230 5.13 21.53 -5.53
N GLU A 231 5.29 21.23 -4.24
CA GLU A 231 5.78 19.92 -3.78
C GLU A 231 4.67 18.87 -3.89
N LEU A 232 5.04 17.70 -4.42
CA LEU A 232 4.22 16.49 -4.51
C LEU A 232 4.97 15.35 -3.83
N THR A 233 4.26 14.46 -3.15
CA THR A 233 4.83 13.17 -2.74
C THR A 233 5.02 12.26 -3.96
N GLY A 234 5.86 11.24 -3.83
CA GLY A 234 5.99 10.22 -4.88
C GLY A 234 4.67 9.47 -5.14
N GLU A 235 3.84 9.34 -4.11
CA GLU A 235 2.53 8.68 -4.20
C GLU A 235 1.51 9.52 -4.94
N GLN A 236 1.40 10.82 -4.61
CA GLN A 236 0.57 11.75 -5.37
C GLN A 236 0.97 11.79 -6.85
N LEU A 237 2.27 11.68 -7.15
CA LEU A 237 2.76 11.57 -8.53
C LEU A 237 2.36 10.23 -9.16
N ARG A 238 2.46 9.12 -8.41
CA ARG A 238 2.08 7.77 -8.86
C ARG A 238 0.62 7.73 -9.26
N GLU A 239 -0.27 8.15 -8.36
CA GLU A 239 -1.71 8.13 -8.55
C GLU A 239 -2.15 9.04 -9.70
N ALA A 240 -1.73 10.31 -9.69
CA ALA A 240 -2.15 11.28 -10.70
C ALA A 240 -1.73 10.90 -12.12
N LEU A 241 -0.63 10.15 -12.28
CA LEU A 241 -0.11 9.71 -13.57
C LEU A 241 -0.37 8.23 -13.86
N GLY A 242 -1.06 7.49 -12.99
CA GLY A 242 -1.29 6.05 -13.15
C GLY A 242 0.00 5.23 -13.25
N LEU A 243 1.04 5.62 -12.52
CA LEU A 243 2.32 4.90 -12.52
C LEU A 243 2.23 3.63 -11.66
N ARG A 244 3.05 2.63 -11.97
CA ARG A 244 3.07 1.38 -11.17
C ARG A 244 3.65 1.58 -9.78
N SER A 245 4.62 2.48 -9.61
CA SER A 245 5.27 2.71 -8.31
C SER A 245 5.87 4.12 -8.23
N ALA A 246 6.17 4.56 -7.00
CA ALA A 246 6.94 5.77 -6.75
C ALA A 246 8.46 5.57 -6.92
N ALA A 247 8.95 4.35 -7.19
CA ALA A 247 10.35 4.11 -7.54
C ALA A 247 10.59 4.47 -9.02
N VAL A 248 10.50 5.78 -9.31
CA VAL A 248 10.40 6.35 -10.65
C VAL A 248 11.61 7.21 -11.01
N ALA A 249 12.06 7.07 -12.25
CA ALA A 249 12.95 8.02 -12.93
C ALA A 249 12.16 8.78 -14.01
N ILE A 250 12.33 10.09 -14.06
CA ILE A 250 11.63 10.99 -14.98
C ILE A 250 12.65 11.53 -15.98
N THR A 251 12.33 11.48 -17.27
CA THR A 251 13.16 12.05 -18.34
C THR A 251 12.31 12.94 -19.22
N GLN A 252 12.79 14.13 -19.54
CA GLN A 252 12.15 15.03 -20.49
C GLN A 252 12.75 14.80 -21.88
N GLU A 253 11.90 14.53 -22.87
CA GLU A 253 12.30 14.36 -24.27
C GLU A 253 11.34 15.13 -25.19
N HIS A 254 11.85 16.13 -25.91
CA HIS A 254 11.07 16.97 -26.84
C HIS A 254 9.81 17.62 -26.23
N ASP A 255 8.63 17.05 -26.49
CA ASP A 255 7.33 17.49 -25.97
C ASP A 255 6.69 16.43 -25.06
N SER A 256 7.48 15.48 -24.55
CA SER A 256 7.05 14.40 -23.68
C SER A 256 7.88 14.32 -22.39
N PHE A 257 7.28 13.71 -21.38
CA PHE A 257 7.97 13.13 -20.25
C PHE A 257 7.82 11.62 -20.28
N ILE A 258 8.93 10.92 -20.03
CA ILE A 258 8.99 9.47 -19.91
C ILE A 258 9.24 9.14 -18.43
N PHE A 259 8.33 8.36 -17.87
CA PHE A 259 8.35 7.89 -16.48
C PHE A 259 8.71 6.40 -16.49
N ARG A 260 9.88 6.05 -15.98
CA ARG A 260 10.34 4.66 -15.87
C ARG A 260 10.26 4.21 -14.42
N THR A 261 9.41 3.23 -14.13
CA THR A 261 9.20 2.71 -12.78
C THR A 261 9.85 1.34 -12.60
N ARG A 262 10.19 1.02 -11.35
CA ARG A 262 10.58 -0.32 -10.89
C ARG A 262 9.62 -0.81 -9.82
N GLY A 263 9.22 -2.06 -9.88
CA GLY A 263 8.17 -2.61 -9.01
C GLY A 263 6.76 -2.12 -9.38
N SER A 264 5.80 -2.55 -8.57
CA SER A 264 4.37 -2.32 -8.72
C SER A 264 3.71 -2.30 -7.33
N GLY A 265 3.15 -1.16 -6.95
CA GLY A 265 2.66 -0.82 -5.61
C GLY A 265 3.67 -0.04 -4.76
N GLY A 266 3.42 -0.02 -3.44
CA GLY A 266 4.24 0.69 -2.46
C GLY A 266 5.67 0.16 -2.28
N GLY A 267 6.52 0.95 -1.63
CA GLY A 267 7.95 0.63 -1.47
C GLY A 267 8.33 -0.06 -0.15
N VAL A 268 7.36 -0.43 0.72
CA VAL A 268 7.61 -0.89 2.10
C VAL A 268 6.92 -2.23 2.34
N GLY A 269 7.52 -3.08 3.16
CA GLY A 269 6.91 -4.33 3.65
C GLY A 269 6.98 -5.49 2.67
N MET A 270 5.87 -6.19 2.45
CA MET A 270 5.86 -7.45 1.70
C MET A 270 5.76 -7.27 0.19
N SER A 271 6.63 -7.95 -0.57
CA SER A 271 6.43 -8.19 -2.00
C SER A 271 5.65 -9.47 -2.20
N VAL A 272 4.45 -9.37 -2.77
CA VAL A 272 3.57 -10.52 -3.03
C VAL A 272 4.19 -11.48 -4.06
N TYR A 273 4.97 -10.97 -5.03
CA TYR A 273 5.73 -11.81 -5.94
C TYR A 273 6.79 -12.65 -5.24
N THR A 274 7.60 -12.07 -4.35
CA THR A 274 8.56 -12.86 -3.56
C THR A 274 7.84 -13.83 -2.63
N ALA A 275 6.72 -13.44 -2.02
CA ALA A 275 5.87 -14.34 -1.25
C ALA A 275 5.40 -15.55 -2.08
N ASP A 276 5.07 -15.36 -3.37
CA ASP A 276 4.71 -16.46 -4.26
C ASP A 276 5.86 -17.44 -4.51
N LEU A 277 7.08 -16.92 -4.69
CA LEU A 277 8.27 -17.77 -4.81
C LEU A 277 8.49 -18.60 -3.54
N MET A 278 8.24 -18.02 -2.36
CA MET A 278 8.34 -18.70 -1.08
C MET A 278 7.25 -19.78 -0.93
N ALA A 279 6.00 -19.46 -1.25
CA ALA A 279 4.91 -20.43 -1.23
C ALA A 279 5.17 -21.60 -2.18
N ARG A 280 5.67 -21.34 -3.40
CA ARG A 280 6.08 -22.39 -4.35
C ARG A 280 7.22 -23.26 -3.84
N SER A 281 8.04 -22.75 -2.93
CA SER A 281 9.07 -23.53 -2.24
C SER A 281 8.57 -24.30 -1.02
N GLY A 282 7.27 -24.21 -0.72
CA GLY A 282 6.58 -24.99 0.31
C GLY A 282 6.35 -24.26 1.63
N LEU A 283 6.60 -22.95 1.71
CA LEU A 283 6.32 -22.18 2.92
C LEU A 283 4.81 -21.90 3.06
N SER A 284 4.33 -21.96 4.29
CA SER A 284 2.98 -21.52 4.69
C SER A 284 2.86 -20.00 4.73
N ALA A 285 1.63 -19.49 4.72
CA ALA A 285 1.34 -18.06 4.86
C ALA A 285 1.96 -17.47 6.13
N GLN A 286 1.88 -18.17 7.26
CA GLN A 286 2.49 -17.75 8.51
C GLN A 286 4.01 -17.62 8.40
N GLU A 287 4.69 -18.61 7.82
CA GLU A 287 6.15 -18.56 7.61
C GLU A 287 6.55 -17.43 6.68
N ILE A 288 5.77 -17.17 5.62
CA ILE A 288 5.96 -16.06 4.70
C ILE A 288 5.87 -14.73 5.44
N LEU A 289 4.78 -14.50 6.19
CA LEU A 289 4.55 -13.27 6.94
C LEU A 289 5.67 -13.01 7.94
N GLN A 290 6.19 -14.03 8.61
CA GLN A 290 7.30 -13.89 9.56
C GLN A 290 8.63 -13.47 8.91
N GLN A 291 8.83 -13.72 7.60
CA GLN A 291 10.00 -13.18 6.89
C GLN A 291 9.86 -11.69 6.61
N PHE A 292 8.64 -11.21 6.31
CA PHE A 292 8.40 -9.82 5.93
C PHE A 292 8.13 -8.91 7.13
N TYR A 293 7.51 -9.44 8.17
CA TYR A 293 7.10 -8.71 9.37
C TYR A 293 7.63 -9.37 10.66
N PRO A 294 8.96 -9.50 10.81
CA PRO A 294 9.53 -10.24 11.92
C PRO A 294 9.15 -9.66 13.28
N GLY A 295 8.74 -10.53 14.21
CA GLY A 295 8.36 -10.12 15.57
C GLY A 295 6.91 -9.66 15.70
N THR A 296 6.11 -9.78 14.64
CA THR A 296 4.65 -9.75 14.74
C THR A 296 4.11 -11.11 15.21
N GLU A 297 2.96 -11.11 15.86
CA GLU A 297 2.24 -12.31 16.28
C GLU A 297 0.97 -12.46 15.44
N LEU A 298 0.76 -13.63 14.84
CA LEU A 298 -0.50 -13.93 14.16
C LEU A 298 -1.54 -14.33 15.20
N ILE A 299 -2.70 -13.67 15.15
CA ILE A 299 -3.82 -13.87 16.06
C ILE A 299 -5.07 -14.18 15.23
N ASP A 300 -5.83 -15.19 15.67
CA ASP A 300 -7.13 -15.62 15.12
C ASP A 300 -8.34 -14.99 15.86
#